data_AF-A0A2J8LV60-F1
#
_entry.id   AF-A0A2J8LV60-F1
#
_cell.length_a   1.000
_cell.length_b   1.000
_cell.length_c   1.000
_cell.angle_alpha   90.00
_cell.angle_beta   90.00
_cell.angle_gamma   90.00
#
_symmetry.space_group_name_H-M   'P 1'
#
loop_
_entity.id
_entity.type
_entity.pdbx_description
1 polymer ?
#
loop_
_entity_poly.entity_id
_entity_poly.type
_entity_poly.pdbx_seq_one_letter_code
_entity_poly.pdbx_strand_id
1 'polypeptide(L)'
;MLLSVPLLLGLLGLAVAEPAVYFKEQFLDGDGWTSRWIESKHKSDFGKFVLSSGKFYGDEEKDKGPDICGPGTKKVHVIFNYKGKNVLINKDIRCKDDEFTHLYTLIVRPDNTYEVKIDNSQVESGSLEDDWDFLPPKKIKDPDASKPEDWDERAKIDDPTDSKPEDWDKPEHIPDPDAKKPEDWDEEMDGEWEPPVIQNPEYKGEWKPRQIDNPDYKGTWIHPEIDNPEYSPDPSIYAYDNFGVLG
;
A
#
# COMPACT_ATOMS: atom_id res chain seq x y z
N MET A 1 80.06 1.58 -4.41
CA MET A 1 78.72 2.17 -4.22
C MET A 1 77.84 1.13 -3.57
N LEU A 2 77.49 1.35 -2.30
CA LEU A 2 76.57 0.53 -1.52
C LEU A 2 75.14 0.97 -1.83
N LEU A 3 74.27 0.06 -2.23
CA LEU A 3 72.82 0.26 -2.23
C LEU A 3 72.21 -0.87 -1.41
N SER A 4 71.94 -0.56 -0.15
CA SER A 4 71.09 -1.37 0.74
C SER A 4 69.66 -0.92 0.53
N VAL A 5 68.80 -1.84 0.07
CA VAL A 5 67.34 -1.66 0.02
C VAL A 5 66.77 -2.34 1.26
N PRO A 6 66.10 -1.64 2.19
CA PRO A 6 65.43 -2.30 3.29
C PRO A 6 64.08 -2.84 2.79
N LEU A 7 63.94 -4.17 2.87
CA LEU A 7 62.68 -4.86 2.66
C LEU A 7 61.78 -4.61 3.89
N LEU A 8 60.86 -3.65 3.78
CA LEU A 8 59.81 -3.44 4.79
C LEU A 8 58.78 -4.58 4.66
N LEU A 9 58.88 -5.61 5.50
CA LEU A 9 57.77 -6.54 5.72
C LEU A 9 56.70 -5.85 6.58
N GLY A 10 55.67 -5.31 5.92
CA GLY A 10 54.44 -4.91 6.59
C GLY A 10 53.64 -6.15 7.00
N LEU A 11 53.71 -6.52 8.27
CA LEU A 11 52.78 -7.46 8.90
C LEU A 11 51.41 -6.77 9.02
N LEU A 12 50.53 -7.04 8.06
CA LEU A 12 49.12 -6.69 8.15
C LEU A 12 48.47 -7.62 9.17
N GLY A 13 48.32 -7.16 10.41
CA GLY A 13 47.57 -7.88 11.44
C GLY A 13 46.09 -7.94 11.06
N LEU A 14 45.60 -9.10 10.63
CA LEU A 14 44.18 -9.38 10.51
C LEU A 14 43.58 -9.43 11.92
N ALA A 15 42.88 -8.37 12.31
CA ALA A 15 42.04 -8.39 13.50
C ALA A 15 40.82 -9.27 13.20
N VAL A 16 40.74 -10.43 13.85
CA VAL A 16 39.55 -11.28 13.83
C VAL A 16 38.59 -10.72 14.90
N ALA A 17 37.49 -10.12 14.48
CA ALA A 17 36.41 -9.75 15.38
C ALA A 17 35.47 -10.96 15.53
N GLU A 18 35.31 -11.47 16.74
CA GLU A 18 34.34 -12.53 17.04
C GLU A 18 32.93 -11.93 17.18
N PRO A 19 31.87 -12.64 16.75
CA PRO A 19 30.50 -12.14 16.87
C PRO A 19 30.06 -12.13 18.34
N ALA A 20 29.53 -11.01 18.79
CA ALA A 20 28.90 -10.92 20.11
C ALA A 20 27.58 -11.71 20.09
N VAL A 21 27.44 -12.67 21.01
CA VAL A 21 26.20 -13.44 21.21
C VAL A 21 25.47 -12.87 22.42
N TYR A 22 24.41 -12.09 22.17
CA TYR A 22 23.62 -11.47 23.25
C TYR A 22 22.66 -12.46 23.93
N PHE A 23 22.06 -13.36 23.16
CA PHE A 23 21.18 -14.41 23.65
C PHE A 23 21.22 -15.60 22.70
N LYS A 24 21.15 -16.82 23.25
CA LYS A 24 21.06 -18.05 22.48
C LYS A 24 20.29 -19.09 23.29
N GLU A 25 19.24 -19.65 22.70
CA GLU A 25 18.46 -20.75 23.27
C GLU A 25 18.28 -21.83 22.20
N GLN A 26 18.44 -23.09 22.61
CA GLN A 26 18.31 -24.26 21.71
C GLN A 26 17.50 -25.40 22.34
N PHE A 27 17.13 -25.31 23.63
CA PHE A 27 16.35 -26.31 24.35
C PHE A 27 16.91 -27.75 24.29
N LEU A 28 18.23 -27.87 24.22
CA LEU A 28 18.95 -29.15 24.15
C LEU A 28 19.22 -29.76 25.54
N ASP A 29 18.99 -29.02 26.61
CA ASP A 29 19.35 -29.39 27.98
C ASP A 29 18.16 -29.90 28.82
N GLY A 30 17.21 -30.56 28.17
CA GLY A 30 16.03 -31.15 28.83
C GLY A 30 15.18 -30.08 29.52
N ASP A 31 14.98 -30.20 30.83
CA ASP A 31 14.18 -29.25 31.63
C ASP A 31 14.94 -27.96 32.02
N GLY A 32 16.21 -27.82 31.64
CA GLY A 32 17.04 -26.67 32.01
C GLY A 32 16.47 -25.32 31.58
N TRP A 33 15.67 -25.28 30.50
CA TRP A 33 14.98 -24.08 30.04
C TRP A 33 14.06 -23.45 31.09
N THR A 34 13.45 -24.25 31.98
CA THR A 34 12.57 -23.74 33.04
C THR A 34 13.28 -22.84 34.04
N SER A 35 14.61 -22.91 34.11
CA SER A 35 15.42 -22.00 34.93
C SER A 35 15.71 -20.65 34.25
N ARG A 36 15.56 -20.57 32.92
CA ARG A 36 15.85 -19.38 32.10
C ARG A 36 14.58 -18.61 31.70
N TRP A 37 13.46 -19.31 31.56
CA TRP A 37 12.18 -18.75 31.13
C TRP A 37 11.27 -18.51 32.34
N ILE A 38 10.58 -17.37 32.37
CA ILE A 38 9.68 -16.98 33.47
C ILE A 38 8.27 -16.79 32.92
N GLU A 39 7.32 -17.55 33.44
CA GLU A 39 5.91 -17.38 33.09
C GLU A 39 5.33 -16.08 33.70
N SER A 40 4.65 -15.29 32.87
CA SER A 40 3.95 -14.09 33.33
C SER A 40 2.81 -14.45 34.29
N LYS A 41 2.64 -13.65 35.34
CA LYS A 41 1.56 -13.78 36.32
C LYS A 41 0.49 -12.70 36.19
N HIS A 42 0.50 -11.95 35.09
CA HIS A 42 -0.44 -10.84 34.89
C HIS A 42 -1.90 -11.32 34.79
N LYS A 43 -2.12 -12.52 34.23
CA LYS A 43 -3.41 -13.20 34.18
C LYS A 43 -3.27 -14.61 34.72
N SER A 44 -4.37 -15.15 35.25
CA SER A 44 -4.41 -16.51 35.81
C SER A 44 -4.68 -17.60 34.77
N ASP A 45 -5.12 -17.23 33.56
CA ASP A 45 -5.58 -18.12 32.50
C ASP A 45 -4.61 -18.19 31.30
N PHE A 46 -3.34 -17.83 31.50
CA PHE A 46 -2.34 -18.00 30.46
C PHE A 46 -2.13 -19.48 30.10
N GLY A 47 -1.89 -19.73 28.81
CA GLY A 47 -1.50 -21.05 28.32
C GLY A 47 -0.16 -21.48 28.91
N LYS A 48 0.02 -22.78 29.11
CA LYS A 48 1.28 -23.36 29.56
C LYS A 48 2.12 -23.78 28.37
N PHE A 49 3.36 -23.31 28.33
CA PHE A 49 4.33 -23.81 27.35
C PHE A 49 4.82 -25.19 27.79
N VAL A 50 4.88 -26.12 26.84
CA VAL A 50 5.45 -27.45 27.05
C VAL A 50 6.50 -27.66 25.97
N LEU A 51 7.67 -28.13 26.39
CA LEU A 51 8.74 -28.43 25.45
C LEU A 51 8.39 -29.71 24.66
N SER A 52 8.29 -29.59 23.34
CA SER A 52 7.99 -30.71 22.45
C SER A 52 8.56 -30.44 21.06
N SER A 53 8.92 -31.50 20.34
CA SER A 53 9.31 -31.49 18.93
C SER A 53 8.12 -31.68 17.98
N GLY A 54 6.90 -31.74 18.51
CA GLY A 54 5.69 -31.99 17.73
C GLY A 54 5.56 -33.44 17.25
N LYS A 55 4.70 -33.66 16.24
CA LYS A 55 4.45 -34.99 15.65
C LYS A 55 5.36 -35.32 14.46
N PHE A 56 5.91 -34.30 13.81
CA PHE A 56 6.76 -34.41 12.64
C PHE A 56 7.94 -33.45 12.83
N TYR A 57 9.17 -33.99 12.74
CA TYR A 57 10.42 -33.25 12.95
C TYR A 57 11.51 -33.81 12.03
N GLY A 58 12.50 -32.98 11.68
CA GLY A 58 13.73 -33.45 11.04
C GLY A 58 14.71 -34.02 12.06
N ASP A 59 14.83 -33.37 13.22
CA ASP A 59 15.63 -33.79 14.36
C ASP A 59 14.86 -33.55 15.67
N GLU A 60 14.51 -34.63 16.38
CA GLU A 60 13.68 -34.62 17.60
C GLU A 60 14.24 -33.73 18.72
N GLU A 61 15.56 -33.54 18.75
CA GLU A 61 16.19 -32.72 19.78
C GLU A 61 16.26 -31.24 19.40
N LYS A 62 16.37 -30.93 18.11
CA LYS A 62 16.63 -29.56 17.61
C LYS A 62 15.39 -28.80 17.16
N ASP A 63 14.35 -29.50 16.69
CA ASP A 63 13.18 -28.87 16.08
C ASP A 63 12.09 -28.61 17.13
N LYS A 64 12.38 -27.75 18.10
CA LYS A 64 11.47 -27.37 19.20
C LYS A 64 11.18 -25.87 19.14
N GLY A 65 9.92 -25.48 18.99
CA GLY A 65 9.52 -24.08 18.88
C GLY A 65 8.02 -23.85 18.97
N PRO A 66 7.58 -22.60 19.20
CA PRO A 66 6.18 -22.23 19.24
C PRO A 66 5.55 -22.19 17.84
N ASP A 67 4.32 -22.71 17.72
CA ASP A 67 3.50 -22.66 16.51
C ASP A 67 2.32 -21.68 16.72
N ILE A 68 2.11 -20.77 15.76
CA ILE A 68 0.97 -19.84 15.76
C ILE A 68 0.28 -19.96 14.40
N CYS A 69 -0.92 -20.52 14.37
CA CYS A 69 -1.76 -20.60 13.18
C CYS A 69 -3.18 -20.10 13.47
N GLY A 70 -3.49 -18.91 12.97
CA GLY A 70 -4.84 -18.34 12.96
C GLY A 70 -5.25 -17.98 11.52
N PRO A 71 -6.52 -18.16 11.11
CA PRO A 71 -6.94 -18.00 9.72
C PRO A 71 -6.97 -16.55 9.21
N GLY A 72 -6.82 -15.54 10.08
CA GLY A 72 -7.15 -14.15 9.76
C GLY A 72 -5.98 -13.25 9.32
N THR A 73 -4.74 -13.51 9.73
CA THR A 73 -3.62 -12.57 9.50
C THR A 73 -2.30 -13.31 9.31
N LYS A 74 -1.99 -13.66 8.05
CA LYS A 74 -0.74 -14.32 7.65
C LYS A 74 0.36 -13.30 7.33
N LYS A 75 0.74 -12.50 8.31
CA LYS A 75 1.69 -11.39 8.15
C LYS A 75 2.81 -11.48 9.18
N VAL A 76 4.03 -11.20 8.74
CA VAL A 76 5.17 -11.02 9.63
C VAL A 76 5.08 -9.61 10.20
N HIS A 77 4.88 -9.51 11.51
CA HIS A 77 4.86 -8.21 12.18
C HIS A 77 6.28 -7.77 12.52
N VAL A 78 6.68 -6.61 12.00
CA VAL A 78 7.88 -5.89 12.43
C VAL A 78 7.44 -4.54 12.98
N ILE A 79 7.56 -4.39 14.29
CA ILE A 79 7.02 -3.24 15.02
C ILE A 79 8.15 -2.64 15.85
N PHE A 80 8.37 -1.34 15.67
CA PHE A 80 9.35 -0.59 16.45
C PHE A 80 8.63 0.36 17.40
N ASN A 81 9.10 0.44 18.65
CA ASN A 81 8.67 1.51 19.54
C ASN A 81 9.49 2.76 19.20
N TYR A 82 8.80 3.86 18.88
CA TYR A 82 9.40 5.17 18.62
C TYR A 82 8.58 6.26 19.30
N LYS A 83 9.22 7.09 20.12
CA LYS A 83 8.57 8.18 20.89
C LYS A 83 7.31 7.73 21.66
N GLY A 84 7.36 6.53 22.26
CA GLY A 84 6.26 5.97 23.05
C GLY A 84 5.11 5.37 22.24
N LYS A 85 5.22 5.31 20.91
CA LYS A 85 4.24 4.67 20.02
C LYS A 85 4.84 3.43 19.36
N ASN A 86 4.03 2.38 19.26
CA ASN A 86 4.39 1.18 18.50
C ASN A 86 4.01 1.39 17.04
N VAL A 87 5.00 1.56 16.17
CA VAL A 87 4.82 1.83 14.74
C VAL A 87 4.98 0.52 13.98
N LEU A 88 3.96 0.17 13.19
CA LEU A 88 3.96 -1.04 12.37
C LEU A 88 4.63 -0.75 11.03
N ILE A 89 5.24 -1.77 10.44
CA ILE A 89 5.77 -1.71 9.09
C ILE A 89 4.62 -1.47 8.09
N ASN A 90 4.84 -0.58 7.12
CA ASN A 90 3.87 -0.26 6.08
C ASN A 90 3.79 -1.34 5.00
N LYS A 91 4.87 -2.12 4.84
CA LYS A 91 4.96 -3.22 3.87
C LYS A 91 4.28 -4.49 4.37
N ASP A 92 3.62 -5.18 3.44
CA ASP A 92 2.94 -6.45 3.72
C ASP A 92 3.90 -7.64 3.49
N ILE A 93 4.51 -8.13 4.57
CA ILE A 93 5.40 -9.30 4.52
C ILE A 93 4.57 -10.56 4.79
N ARG A 94 4.39 -11.37 3.75
CA ARG A 94 3.65 -12.64 3.86
C ARG A 94 4.42 -13.65 4.72
N CYS A 95 3.76 -14.19 5.75
CA CYS A 95 4.32 -15.29 6.52
C CYS A 95 4.13 -16.62 5.78
N LYS A 96 4.94 -17.61 6.14
CA LYS A 96 4.74 -18.99 5.71
C LYS A 96 3.56 -19.59 6.48
N ASP A 97 2.83 -20.45 5.81
CA ASP A 97 1.55 -21.01 6.28
C ASP A 97 1.44 -22.52 6.10
N ASP A 98 2.57 -23.19 5.89
CA ASP A 98 2.67 -24.64 5.85
C ASP A 98 2.97 -25.21 7.25
N GLU A 99 3.06 -26.54 7.35
CA GLU A 99 3.29 -27.26 8.61
C GLU A 99 4.80 -27.45 8.92
N PHE A 100 5.69 -26.86 8.11
CA PHE A 100 7.13 -26.99 8.27
C PHE A 100 7.72 -25.89 9.16
N THR A 101 8.91 -26.17 9.68
CA THR A 101 9.68 -25.19 10.45
C THR A 101 10.30 -24.16 9.51
N HIS A 102 10.04 -22.88 9.79
CA HIS A 102 10.62 -21.76 9.05
C HIS A 102 11.53 -20.90 9.93
N LEU A 103 12.62 -20.42 9.34
CA LEU A 103 13.55 -19.53 10.02
C LEU A 103 13.23 -18.07 9.68
N TYR A 104 12.83 -17.29 10.67
CA TYR A 104 12.66 -15.84 10.53
C TYR A 104 13.88 -15.11 11.07
N THR A 105 14.41 -14.16 10.31
CA THR A 105 15.54 -13.32 10.73
C THR A 105 15.25 -11.86 10.45
N LEU A 106 15.38 -11.02 11.46
CA LEU A 106 15.35 -9.57 11.33
C LEU A 106 16.77 -9.02 11.57
N ILE A 107 17.26 -8.22 10.64
CA ILE A 107 18.54 -7.52 10.74
C ILE A 107 18.24 -6.03 10.70
N VAL A 108 18.74 -5.30 11.68
CA VAL A 108 18.65 -3.83 11.74
C VAL A 108 20.07 -3.30 11.84
N ARG A 109 20.41 -2.33 10.99
CA ARG A 109 21.76 -1.78 10.88
C ARG A 109 21.81 -0.35 11.42
N PRO A 110 23.00 0.13 11.85
CA PRO A 110 23.19 1.50 12.33
C PRO A 110 22.98 2.61 11.29
N ASP A 111 22.84 2.27 10.02
CA ASP A 111 22.56 3.19 8.92
C ASP A 111 21.06 3.40 8.68
N ASN A 112 20.21 3.08 9.66
CA ASN A 112 18.75 3.05 9.56
C ASN A 112 18.22 2.09 8.48
N THR A 113 18.99 1.08 8.05
CA THR A 113 18.48 0.04 7.14
C THR A 113 18.04 -1.21 7.90
N TYR A 114 17.07 -1.92 7.33
CA TYR A 114 16.62 -3.21 7.84
C TYR A 114 16.54 -4.25 6.71
N GLU A 115 16.55 -5.50 7.12
CA GLU A 115 16.39 -6.65 6.24
C GLU A 115 15.63 -7.75 6.97
N VAL A 116 14.65 -8.32 6.30
CA VAL A 116 13.88 -9.47 6.78
C VAL A 116 14.18 -10.66 5.89
N LYS A 117 14.54 -11.78 6.51
CA LYS A 117 14.76 -13.06 5.84
C LYS A 117 13.80 -14.12 6.35
N ILE A 118 13.36 -14.96 5.43
CA ILE A 118 12.63 -16.19 5.72
C ILE A 118 13.41 -17.32 5.05
N ASP A 119 13.77 -18.34 5.84
CA ASP A 119 14.55 -19.50 5.39
C ASP A 119 15.90 -19.10 4.75
N ASN A 120 16.59 -18.14 5.37
CA ASN A 120 17.82 -17.50 4.86
C ASN A 120 17.70 -16.76 3.52
N SER A 121 16.51 -16.70 2.93
CA SER A 121 16.23 -15.91 1.74
C SER A 121 15.76 -14.52 2.13
N GLN A 122 16.33 -13.47 1.52
CA GLN A 122 15.85 -12.11 1.70
C GLN A 122 14.44 -11.99 1.12
N VAL A 123 13.48 -11.61 1.96
CA VAL A 123 12.10 -11.37 1.53
C VAL A 123 11.78 -9.88 1.47
N GLU A 124 12.42 -9.08 2.32
CA GLU A 124 12.20 -7.64 2.37
C GLU A 124 13.46 -6.90 2.82
N SER A 125 13.66 -5.70 2.29
CA SER A 125 14.74 -4.80 2.72
C SER A 125 14.38 -3.35 2.43
N GLY A 126 14.93 -2.43 3.22
CA GLY A 126 14.70 -1.01 3.02
C GLY A 126 15.26 -0.15 4.13
N SER A 127 14.76 1.08 4.21
CA SER A 127 15.10 2.06 5.24
C SER A 127 13.99 2.13 6.26
N LEU A 128 14.35 2.24 7.54
CA LEU A 128 13.42 2.46 8.64
C LEU A 128 12.58 3.73 8.43
N GLU A 129 13.17 4.79 7.90
CA GLU A 129 12.50 6.07 7.64
C GLU A 129 11.42 6.03 6.55
N ASP A 130 11.56 5.11 5.59
CA ASP A 130 10.66 5.05 4.43
C ASP A 130 9.57 3.99 4.61
N ASP A 131 9.88 2.90 5.30
CA ASP A 131 8.97 1.75 5.47
C ASP A 131 8.14 1.79 6.77
N TRP A 132 8.35 2.80 7.62
CA TRP A 132 7.55 3.10 8.82
C TRP A 132 7.23 4.58 8.92
N ASP A 133 6.05 4.89 9.47
CA ASP A 133 5.61 6.26 9.71
C ASP A 133 6.17 6.82 11.05
N PHE A 134 7.50 6.86 11.18
CA PHE A 134 8.17 7.44 12.36
C PHE A 134 8.10 8.96 12.39
N LEU A 135 8.30 9.57 11.21
CA LEU A 135 8.47 11.00 11.02
C LEU A 135 7.32 11.54 10.16
N PRO A 136 7.01 12.85 10.27
CA PRO A 136 6.06 13.47 9.36
C PRO A 136 6.55 13.37 7.91
N PRO A 137 5.66 13.47 6.90
CA PRO A 137 6.03 13.31 5.50
C PRO A 137 7.07 14.37 5.10
N LYS A 138 8.06 13.97 4.29
CA LYS A 138 9.13 14.85 3.80
C LYS A 138 8.59 16.04 3.01
N LYS A 139 7.46 15.84 2.30
CA LYS A 139 6.78 16.86 1.49
C LYS A 139 5.33 17.00 1.90
N ILE A 140 4.86 18.24 1.95
CA ILE A 140 3.45 18.57 2.18
C ILE A 140 2.93 19.38 1.00
N LYS A 141 1.61 19.33 0.79
CA LYS A 141 0.94 20.23 -0.14
C LYS A 141 1.06 21.65 0.38
N ASP A 142 1.50 22.56 -0.49
CA ASP A 142 1.62 23.98 -0.19
C ASP A 142 0.30 24.61 0.31
N PRO A 143 0.15 24.93 1.61
CA PRO A 143 -1.10 25.47 2.13
C PRO A 143 -1.50 26.81 1.49
N ASP A 144 -0.55 27.53 0.88
CA ASP A 144 -0.78 28.82 0.24
C ASP A 144 -1.14 28.69 -1.26
N ALA A 145 -0.97 27.49 -1.85
CA ALA A 145 -1.26 27.27 -3.26
C ALA A 145 -2.71 26.80 -3.49
N SER A 146 -3.56 27.69 -4.01
CA SER A 146 -4.88 27.32 -4.52
C SER A 146 -4.86 27.18 -6.04
N LYS A 147 -5.78 26.36 -6.58
CA LYS A 147 -6.01 26.30 -8.03
C LYS A 147 -6.35 27.70 -8.55
N PRO A 148 -5.61 28.22 -9.55
CA PRO A 148 -5.95 29.51 -10.15
C PRO A 148 -7.34 29.49 -10.79
N GLU A 149 -8.09 30.58 -10.67
CA GLU A 149 -9.41 30.71 -11.31
C GLU A 149 -9.33 30.69 -12.85
N ASP A 150 -8.19 31.07 -13.42
CA ASP A 150 -7.91 31.06 -14.86
C ASP A 150 -7.44 29.69 -15.40
N TRP A 151 -7.41 28.66 -14.54
CA TRP A 151 -6.91 27.34 -14.92
C TRP A 151 -8.03 26.45 -15.49
N ASP A 152 -8.12 26.40 -16.82
CA ASP A 152 -9.08 25.56 -17.52
C ASP A 152 -8.57 24.12 -17.67
N GLU A 153 -9.27 23.19 -17.01
CA GLU A 153 -9.01 21.74 -17.08
C GLU A 153 -9.89 21.04 -18.11
N ARG A 154 -10.79 21.77 -18.78
CA ARG A 154 -11.65 21.21 -19.81
C ARG A 154 -10.82 21.04 -21.06
N ALA A 155 -10.44 19.80 -21.36
CA ALA A 155 -9.75 19.48 -22.61
C ALA A 155 -10.59 19.83 -23.85
N LYS A 156 -11.92 19.80 -23.71
CA LYS A 156 -12.86 20.14 -24.78
C LYS A 156 -13.87 21.18 -24.30
N ILE A 157 -14.15 22.15 -25.15
CA ILE A 157 -15.17 23.17 -24.95
C ILE A 157 -16.19 23.10 -26.10
N ASP A 158 -17.39 23.59 -25.83
CA ASP A 158 -18.41 23.74 -26.85
C ASP A 158 -17.97 24.80 -27.87
N ASP A 159 -18.10 24.49 -29.15
CA ASP A 159 -17.73 25.37 -30.24
C ASP A 159 -18.61 26.63 -30.21
N PRO A 160 -18.06 27.82 -29.91
CA PRO A 160 -18.84 29.05 -29.83
C PRO A 160 -19.34 29.52 -31.21
N THR A 161 -18.83 28.93 -32.29
CA THR A 161 -19.23 29.23 -33.67
C THR A 161 -20.26 28.24 -34.22
N ASP A 162 -20.52 27.13 -33.50
CA ASP A 162 -21.55 26.18 -33.88
C ASP A 162 -22.90 26.67 -33.39
N SER A 163 -23.83 26.88 -34.32
CA SER A 163 -25.17 27.36 -34.05
C SER A 163 -26.18 26.28 -34.40
N LYS A 164 -27.20 26.12 -33.56
CA LYS A 164 -28.30 25.19 -33.80
C LYS A 164 -28.89 25.40 -35.19
N PRO A 165 -28.87 24.38 -36.07
CA PRO A 165 -29.53 24.47 -37.37
C PRO A 165 -31.03 24.70 -37.19
N GLU A 166 -31.62 25.56 -38.03
CA GLU A 166 -33.06 25.87 -37.98
C GLU A 166 -33.95 24.61 -38.17
N ASP A 167 -33.44 23.59 -38.86
CA ASP A 167 -34.13 22.31 -39.14
C ASP A 167 -33.93 21.23 -38.05
N TRP A 168 -33.43 21.61 -36.87
CA TRP A 168 -33.16 20.66 -35.77
C TRP A 168 -34.33 20.49 -34.81
N ASP A 169 -35.12 21.55 -34.58
CA ASP A 169 -36.29 21.52 -33.68
C ASP A 169 -37.53 20.94 -34.37
N LYS A 170 -37.47 19.63 -34.63
CA LYS A 170 -38.62 18.88 -35.11
C LYS A 170 -39.39 18.30 -33.91
N PRO A 171 -40.73 18.26 -33.96
CA PRO A 171 -41.53 17.67 -32.88
C PRO A 171 -41.19 16.19 -32.73
N GLU A 172 -41.13 15.70 -31.49
CA GLU A 172 -40.80 14.31 -31.17
C GLU A 172 -41.85 13.33 -31.73
N HIS A 173 -43.11 13.76 -31.76
CA HIS A 173 -44.22 12.98 -32.31
C HIS A 173 -44.90 13.76 -33.45
N ILE A 174 -45.13 13.09 -34.57
CA ILE A 174 -45.90 13.61 -35.70
C ILE A 174 -47.11 12.70 -35.96
N PRO A 175 -48.23 13.21 -36.47
CA PRO A 175 -49.33 12.36 -36.90
C PRO A 175 -48.88 11.44 -38.05
N ASP A 176 -49.27 10.17 -38.02
CA ASP A 176 -48.88 9.18 -39.01
C ASP A 176 -49.40 9.57 -40.41
N PRO A 177 -48.53 9.90 -41.38
CA PRO A 177 -48.94 10.32 -42.71
C PRO A 177 -49.53 9.17 -43.54
N ASP A 178 -49.27 7.91 -43.16
CA ASP A 178 -49.77 6.72 -43.85
C ASP A 178 -51.03 6.15 -43.19
N ALA A 179 -51.44 6.69 -42.03
CA ALA A 179 -52.68 6.29 -41.38
C ALA A 179 -53.89 6.71 -42.21
N LYS A 180 -54.74 5.73 -42.54
CA LYS A 180 -56.01 5.96 -43.21
C LYS A 180 -57.14 5.78 -42.22
N LYS A 181 -58.10 6.70 -42.29
CA LYS A 181 -59.36 6.60 -41.54
C LYS A 181 -60.02 5.24 -41.85
N PRO A 182 -60.39 4.45 -40.83
CA PRO A 182 -61.11 3.20 -41.03
C PRO A 182 -62.45 3.43 -41.76
N GLU A 183 -62.83 2.52 -42.65
CA GLU A 183 -64.09 2.61 -43.41
C GLU A 183 -65.33 2.53 -42.50
N ASP A 184 -65.20 1.90 -41.33
CA ASP A 184 -66.28 1.74 -40.32
C ASP A 184 -66.32 2.88 -39.27
N TRP A 185 -65.63 4.00 -39.48
CA TRP A 185 -65.62 5.13 -38.52
C TRP A 185 -66.81 6.08 -38.72
N ASP A 186 -67.59 6.29 -37.65
CA ASP A 186 -68.79 7.15 -37.66
C ASP A 186 -68.49 8.51 -36.98
N GLU A 187 -68.41 9.59 -37.76
CA GLU A 187 -68.10 10.93 -37.22
C GLU A 187 -69.19 11.50 -36.30
N GLU A 188 -70.45 11.04 -36.42
CA GLU A 188 -71.56 11.52 -35.59
C GLU A 188 -71.53 10.88 -34.18
N MET A 189 -71.05 9.64 -34.09
CA MET A 189 -70.99 8.87 -32.84
C MET A 189 -69.61 8.87 -32.18
N ASP A 190 -68.52 8.85 -32.96
CA ASP A 190 -67.13 8.71 -32.50
C ASP A 190 -66.30 10.01 -32.60
N GLY A 191 -66.81 11.04 -33.30
CA GLY A 191 -66.17 12.35 -33.46
C GLY A 191 -65.21 12.48 -34.65
N GLU A 192 -64.52 13.62 -34.76
CA GLU A 192 -63.50 13.84 -35.81
C GLU A 192 -62.33 12.86 -35.62
N TRP A 193 -62.02 12.10 -36.67
CA TRP A 193 -60.93 11.13 -36.63
C TRP A 193 -59.57 11.82 -36.63
N GLU A 194 -58.74 11.52 -35.62
CA GLU A 194 -57.34 11.95 -35.55
C GLU A 194 -56.39 10.78 -35.83
N PRO A 195 -55.43 10.93 -36.76
CA PRO A 195 -54.44 9.88 -37.03
C PRO A 195 -53.58 9.59 -35.79
N PRO A 196 -53.13 8.33 -35.60
CA PRO A 196 -52.24 7.98 -34.50
C PRO A 196 -50.92 8.76 -34.59
N VAL A 197 -50.40 9.19 -33.45
CA VAL A 197 -49.10 9.86 -33.37
C VAL A 197 -47.97 8.83 -33.42
N ILE A 198 -47.02 9.03 -34.33
CA ILE A 198 -45.81 8.22 -34.47
C ILE A 198 -44.58 9.03 -34.08
N GLN A 199 -43.53 8.32 -33.65
CA GLN A 199 -42.22 8.94 -33.40
C GLN A 199 -41.69 9.54 -34.71
N ASN A 200 -41.39 10.83 -34.70
CA ASN A 200 -40.86 11.52 -35.86
C ASN A 200 -39.47 10.98 -36.21
N PRO A 201 -39.29 10.36 -37.40
CA PRO A 201 -37.98 9.85 -37.83
C PRO A 201 -36.92 10.95 -37.98
N GLU A 202 -37.35 12.20 -38.14
CA GLU A 202 -36.47 13.36 -38.27
C GLU A 202 -36.14 14.04 -36.92
N TYR A 203 -36.70 13.57 -35.80
CA TYR A 203 -36.35 14.06 -34.47
C TYR A 203 -34.94 13.62 -34.08
N LYS A 204 -34.03 14.59 -33.96
CA LYS A 204 -32.60 14.37 -33.67
C LYS A 204 -32.24 14.54 -32.18
N GLY A 205 -33.24 14.74 -31.31
CA GLY A 205 -33.07 15.00 -29.88
C GLY A 205 -32.61 16.43 -29.56
N GLU A 206 -32.29 16.69 -28.30
CA GLU A 206 -31.78 17.99 -27.87
C GLU A 206 -30.43 18.31 -28.55
N TRP A 207 -30.37 19.45 -29.25
CA TRP A 207 -29.14 19.90 -29.90
C TRP A 207 -28.06 20.21 -28.87
N LYS A 208 -26.84 19.72 -29.11
CA LYS A 208 -25.63 20.10 -28.37
C LYS A 208 -24.57 20.59 -29.37
N PRO A 209 -23.88 21.69 -29.08
CA PRO A 209 -22.79 22.19 -29.92
C PRO A 209 -21.68 21.14 -30.05
N ARG A 210 -20.96 21.19 -31.17
CA ARG A 210 -19.75 20.39 -31.37
C ARG A 210 -18.71 20.72 -30.30
N GLN A 211 -17.96 19.71 -29.89
CA GLN A 211 -16.85 19.89 -28.95
C GLN A 211 -15.54 20.10 -29.72
N ILE A 212 -14.90 21.24 -29.48
CA ILE A 212 -13.56 21.57 -30.00
C ILE A 212 -12.52 21.43 -28.89
N ASP A 213 -11.27 21.17 -29.28
CA ASP A 213 -10.16 21.16 -28.33
C ASP A 213 -9.97 22.56 -27.77
N ASN A 214 -9.89 22.65 -26.44
CA ASN A 214 -9.77 23.92 -25.76
C ASN A 214 -8.34 24.47 -25.90
N PRO A 215 -8.14 25.61 -26.60
CA PRO A 215 -6.82 26.20 -26.73
C PRO A 215 -6.23 26.68 -25.39
N ASP A 216 -7.09 26.95 -24.40
CA ASP A 216 -6.70 27.39 -23.06
C ASP A 216 -6.56 26.23 -22.06
N TYR A 217 -6.58 24.97 -22.53
CA TYR A 217 -6.40 23.80 -21.67
C TYR A 217 -4.98 23.77 -21.09
N LYS A 218 -4.88 23.98 -19.77
CA LYS A 218 -3.58 23.99 -19.07
C LYS A 218 -3.22 22.63 -18.44
N GLY A 219 -4.05 21.60 -18.63
CA GLY A 219 -3.89 20.29 -17.99
C GLY A 219 -4.58 20.19 -16.63
N THR A 220 -4.56 19.02 -16.00
CA THR A 220 -5.03 18.87 -14.62
C THR A 220 -4.11 19.65 -13.68
N TRP A 221 -4.65 20.52 -12.85
CA TRP A 221 -3.85 21.26 -11.87
C TRP A 221 -3.22 20.29 -10.86
N ILE A 222 -1.89 20.28 -10.81
CA ILE A 222 -1.13 19.52 -9.82
C ILE A 222 -0.76 20.48 -8.70
N HIS A 223 -1.26 20.19 -7.50
CA HIS A 223 -0.97 20.99 -6.33
C HIS A 223 0.54 20.93 -6.01
N PRO A 224 1.24 22.07 -5.85
CA PRO A 224 2.67 22.06 -5.58
C PRO A 224 2.95 21.42 -4.22
N GLU A 225 4.05 20.67 -4.17
CA GLU A 225 4.59 20.03 -2.97
C GLU A 225 5.78 20.84 -2.48
N ILE A 226 5.74 21.27 -1.22
CA ILE A 226 6.84 21.98 -0.55
C ILE A 226 7.50 21.07 0.49
N ASP A 227 8.75 21.36 0.80
CA ASP A 227 9.47 20.68 1.88
C ASP A 227 8.76 20.96 3.21
N ASN A 228 8.54 19.89 3.98
CA ASN A 228 7.84 20.01 5.25
C ASN A 228 8.77 20.64 6.30
N PRO A 229 8.44 21.82 6.86
CA PRO A 229 9.27 22.45 7.89
C PRO A 229 9.34 21.63 9.19
N GLU A 230 8.39 20.74 9.43
CA GLU A 230 8.36 19.85 10.60
C GLU A 230 9.15 18.54 10.38
N TYR A 231 9.63 18.28 9.16
CA TYR A 231 10.46 17.11 8.90
C TYR A 231 11.88 17.33 9.42
N SER A 232 12.29 16.49 10.36
CA SER A 232 13.67 16.40 10.85
C SER A 232 14.15 14.95 10.75
N PRO A 233 15.24 14.68 10.01
CA PRO A 233 15.80 13.33 9.96
C PRO A 233 16.35 12.93 11.32
N ASP A 234 16.16 11.66 11.69
CA ASP A 234 16.63 11.09 12.95
C ASP A 234 17.54 9.89 12.64
N PRO A 235 18.87 10.04 12.77
CA PRO A 235 19.82 8.95 12.49
C PRO A 235 19.81 7.86 13.58
N SER A 236 19.07 8.05 14.67
CA SER A 236 19.05 7.16 15.84
C SER A 236 17.78 6.35 15.99
N ILE A 237 16.93 6.27 14.96
CA ILE A 237 15.68 5.47 14.98
C ILE A 237 15.97 4.00 15.28
N TYR A 238 17.06 3.45 14.73
CA TYR A 238 17.46 2.06 14.98
C TYR A 238 17.93 1.81 16.42
N ALA A 239 18.32 2.88 17.14
CA ALA A 239 19.03 2.78 18.40
C ALA A 239 18.06 2.68 19.57
N TYR A 240 18.32 1.71 20.44
CA TYR A 240 17.57 1.49 21.66
C TYR A 240 18.52 1.53 22.85
N ASP A 241 18.05 2.08 23.97
CA ASP A 241 18.87 2.25 25.17
C ASP A 241 19.37 0.91 25.71
N ASN A 242 18.48 -0.09 25.77
CA ASN A 242 18.81 -1.41 26.27
C ASN A 242 17.78 -2.46 25.84
N PHE A 243 18.26 -3.61 25.39
CA PHE A 243 17.47 -4.83 25.27
C PHE A 243 17.95 -5.85 26.31
N GLY A 244 17.14 -6.07 27.34
CA GLY A 244 17.47 -6.99 28.43
C GLY A 244 16.55 -8.21 28.55
N VAL A 245 15.45 -8.25 27.80
CA VAL A 245 14.41 -9.28 27.94
C VAL A 245 13.92 -9.69 26.55
N LEU A 246 13.82 -11.01 26.35
CA LEU A 246 13.10 -11.63 25.23
C LEU A 246 11.87 -12.33 25.83
N GLY A 247 10.69 -12.09 25.26
CA GLY A 247 9.40 -12.56 25.79
C GLY A 247 8.48 -13.09 24.70
#